data_AF-A0A842G8Z2-F1
#
_entry.id   AF-A0A842G8Z2-F1
#
_cell.length_a   1.000
_cell.length_b   1.000
_cell.length_c   1.000
_cell.angle_alpha   90.00
_cell.angle_beta   90.00
_cell.angle_gamma   90.00
#
_symmetry.space_group_name_H-M   'P 1'
#
loop_
_entity.id
_entity.type
_entity.pdbx_description
1 polymer ?
#
loop_
_entity_poly.entity_id
_entity_poly.type
_entity_poly.pdbx_seq_one_letter_code
_entity_poly.pdbx_strand_id
1 'polypeptide(L)'
;MGKNTSRHVLSILLVVAISVGFIFFQFRNVKWNVVFDVLKNVNLIYIGLACLAMFLYWWLEAVVLQRFGKQADPTLKMGTSFRITMIGQFFNSVTPFASGGQPAQLYLLTRRGIDIGLASSVLLIKFIIYQAMIVA
;
A
#
# COMPACT_ATOMS: atom_id res chain seq x y z
N MET A 1 23.13 5.08 -24.61
CA MET A 1 22.07 4.63 -23.66
C MET A 1 20.82 4.27 -24.45
N GLY A 2 20.33 3.03 -24.31
CA GLY A 2 19.34 2.45 -25.22
C GLY A 2 18.01 3.23 -25.27
N LYS A 3 17.41 3.31 -26.47
CA LYS A 3 16.14 4.00 -26.76
C LYS A 3 15.00 3.72 -25.76
N ASN A 4 14.99 2.56 -25.09
CA ASN A 4 13.98 2.20 -24.07
C ASN A 4 14.16 2.94 -22.73
N THR A 5 15.38 3.14 -22.25
CA THR A 5 15.64 3.83 -20.97
C THR A 5 15.19 5.30 -21.03
N SER A 6 15.37 5.95 -22.18
CA SER A 6 14.92 7.34 -22.39
C SER A 6 13.40 7.49 -22.35
N ARG A 7 12.64 6.47 -22.81
CA ARG A 7 11.17 6.47 -22.74
C ARG A 7 10.64 6.31 -21.32
N HIS A 8 11.23 5.44 -20.50
CA HIS A 8 10.84 5.29 -19.11
C HIS A 8 11.16 6.55 -18.28
N VAL A 9 12.32 7.16 -18.51
CA VAL A 9 12.69 8.42 -17.86
C VAL A 9 11.74 9.54 -18.27
N LEU A 10 11.37 9.64 -19.55
CA LEU A 10 10.37 10.61 -20.04
C LEU A 10 9.00 10.40 -19.40
N SER A 11 8.53 9.15 -19.25
CA SER A 11 7.27 8.84 -18.58
C SER A 11 7.28 9.25 -17.10
N ILE A 12 8.38 8.97 -16.39
CA ILE A 12 8.54 9.41 -14.99
C ILE A 12 8.50 10.95 -14.90
N LEU A 13 9.23 11.63 -15.79
CA LEU A 13 9.28 13.09 -15.85
C LEU A 13 7.91 13.70 -16.14
N LEU A 14 7.13 13.10 -17.05
CA LEU A 14 5.76 13.50 -17.33
C LEU A 14 4.83 13.31 -16.13
N VAL A 15 4.88 12.17 -15.45
CA VAL A 15 4.07 11.91 -14.24
C VAL A 15 4.38 12.93 -13.15
N VAL A 16 5.67 13.23 -12.93
CA VAL A 16 6.10 14.24 -11.95
C VAL A 16 5.62 15.63 -12.37
N ALA A 17 5.77 16.01 -13.64
CA ALA A 17 5.34 17.32 -14.14
C ALA A 17 3.82 17.52 -14.02
N ILE A 18 3.03 16.50 -14.35
CA ILE A 18 1.56 16.52 -14.19
C ILE A 18 1.19 16.62 -12.71
N SER A 19 1.85 15.84 -11.84
CA SER A 19 1.58 15.86 -10.40
C SER A 19 1.88 17.23 -9.78
N VAL A 20 3.02 17.83 -10.14
CA VAL A 20 3.42 19.18 -9.66
C VAL A 20 2.49 20.26 -10.22
N GLY A 21 2.13 20.17 -11.51
CA GLY A 21 1.18 21.09 -12.13
C GLY A 21 -0.21 21.03 -11.47
N PHE A 22 -0.68 19.83 -11.14
CA PHE A 22 -1.94 19.63 -10.44
C PHE A 22 -1.91 20.21 -9.02
N ILE A 23 -0.83 19.96 -8.27
CA ILE A 23 -0.62 20.54 -6.94
C ILE A 23 -0.62 22.07 -7.03
N PHE A 24 0.14 22.66 -7.96
CA PHE A 24 0.19 24.11 -8.13
C PHE A 24 -1.19 24.71 -8.47
N PHE A 25 -1.96 24.04 -9.33
CA PHE A 25 -3.31 24.44 -9.67
C PHE A 25 -4.26 24.36 -8.45
N GLN A 26 -4.17 23.29 -7.66
CA GLN A 26 -5.01 23.07 -6.49
C GLN A 26 -4.72 24.09 -5.37
N PHE A 27 -3.45 24.41 -5.12
CA PHE A 27 -3.03 25.33 -4.06
C PHE A 27 -3.34 26.80 -4.35
N ARG A 28 -3.50 27.19 -5.62
CA ARG A 28 -3.77 28.58 -6.00
C ARG A 28 -5.07 29.16 -5.41
N ASN A 29 -6.04 28.29 -5.09
CA ASN A 29 -7.32 28.69 -4.50
C ASN A 29 -7.41 28.47 -2.99
N VAL A 30 -6.34 28.00 -2.34
CA VAL A 30 -6.37 27.68 -0.90
C VAL A 30 -5.99 28.91 -0.08
N LYS A 31 -6.94 29.38 0.74
CA LYS A 31 -6.68 30.43 1.74
C LYS A 31 -5.97 29.80 2.95
N TRP A 32 -4.69 30.11 3.13
CA TRP A 32 -3.87 29.60 4.23
C TRP A 32 -4.49 29.82 5.62
N ASN A 33 -5.19 30.94 5.83
CA ASN A 33 -5.86 31.23 7.10
C ASN A 33 -6.94 30.19 7.46
N VAL A 34 -7.66 29.66 6.48
CA VAL A 34 -8.69 28.63 6.70
C VAL A 34 -8.04 27.30 7.09
N VAL A 35 -6.90 26.96 6.49
CA VAL A 35 -6.16 25.74 6.82
C VAL A 35 -5.66 25.77 8.26
N PHE A 36 -5.08 26.89 8.71
CA PHE A 36 -4.60 27.04 10.08
C PHE A 36 -5.75 27.02 11.11
N ASP A 37 -6.90 27.57 10.77
CA ASP A 37 -8.07 27.56 11.64
C ASP A 37 -8.65 26.15 11.80
N VAL A 38 -8.73 25.38 10.70
CA VAL A 38 -9.16 23.97 10.74
C VAL A 38 -8.18 23.10 11.52
N LEU A 39 -6.86 23.31 11.38
CA LEU A 39 -5.85 22.56 12.13
C LEU A 39 -5.92 22.83 13.63
N LYS A 40 -6.24 24.07 14.05
CA LYS A 40 -6.39 24.42 15.47
C LYS A 40 -7.67 23.88 16.09
N ASN A 41 -8.75 23.84 15.32
CA ASN A 41 -10.05 23.36 15.78
C ASN A 41 -10.26 21.86 15.51
N VAL A 42 -9.22 21.14 15.08
CA VAL A 42 -9.34 19.72 14.78
C VAL A 42 -9.63 18.94 16.06
N ASN A 43 -10.70 18.15 16.03
CA ASN A 43 -11.05 17.34 17.18
C ASN A 43 -10.18 16.08 17.21
N LEU A 44 -9.33 16.00 18.25
CA LEU A 44 -8.37 14.92 18.49
C LEU A 44 -9.03 13.53 18.60
N ILE A 45 -10.31 13.45 18.96
CA ILE A 45 -11.07 12.18 19.02
C ILE A 45 -11.17 11.57 17.62
N TYR A 46 -11.44 12.36 16.58
CA TYR A 46 -11.51 11.85 15.21
C TYR A 46 -10.14 11.41 14.69
N ILE A 47 -9.06 12.08 15.10
CA ILE A 47 -7.69 11.65 14.79
C ILE A 47 -7.40 10.29 15.45
N GLY A 48 -7.77 10.13 16.73
CA GLY A 48 -7.64 8.86 17.43
C GLY A 48 -8.44 7.74 16.74
N LEU A 49 -9.67 8.03 16.33
CA LEU A 49 -10.52 7.09 15.59
C LEU A 49 -9.91 6.71 14.24
N ALA A 50 -9.34 7.67 13.52
CA ALA A 50 -8.64 7.43 12.25
C ALA A 50 -7.40 6.56 12.45
N CYS A 51 -6.59 6.82 13.48
CA CYS A 51 -5.45 5.98 13.84
C CYS A 51 -5.89 4.54 14.19
N LEU A 52 -6.98 4.38 14.92
CA LEU A 52 -7.53 3.07 15.26
C LEU A 52 -8.02 2.33 14.01
N ALA A 53 -8.73 3.02 13.11
CA ALA A 53 -9.17 2.46 11.84
C ALA A 53 -7.99 2.01 10.97
N MET A 54 -6.92 2.81 10.90
CA MET A 54 -5.68 2.46 10.20
C MET A 54 -5.01 1.22 10.79
N PHE A 55 -4.95 1.12 12.12
CA PHE A 55 -4.39 -0.05 12.79
C PHE A 55 -5.23 -1.31 12.51
N LEU A 56 -6.56 -1.19 12.57
CA LEU A 56 -7.49 -2.28 12.24
C LEU A 56 -7.32 -2.73 10.79
N TYR A 57 -7.14 -1.79 9.87
CA TYR A 57 -6.86 -2.09 8.46
C TYR A 57 -5.60 -2.96 8.29
N TRP A 58 -4.46 -2.56 8.88
CA TRP A 58 -3.23 -3.36 8.83
C TRP A 58 -3.38 -4.72 9.50
N TRP A 59 -4.12 -4.78 10.62
CA TRP A 59 -4.39 -6.02 11.32
C TRP A 59 -5.22 -6.98 10.48
N LEU A 60 -6.34 -6.52 9.91
CA LEU A 60 -7.19 -7.34 9.05
C LEU A 60 -6.42 -7.86 7.83
N GLU A 61 -5.59 -7.01 7.22
CA GLU A 61 -4.77 -7.43 6.10
C GLU A 61 -3.74 -8.53 6.50
N ALA A 62 -3.18 -8.44 7.71
CA ALA A 62 -2.33 -9.48 8.27
C ALA A 62 -3.10 -10.78 8.58
N VAL A 63 -4.33 -10.69 9.08
CA VAL A 63 -5.20 -11.87 9.28
C VAL A 63 -5.46 -12.56 7.95
N VAL A 64 -5.81 -11.81 6.92
CA VAL A 64 -6.06 -12.33 5.56
C VAL A 64 -4.81 -13.06 5.05
N LEU A 65 -3.65 -12.41 5.13
CA LEU A 65 -2.38 -13.02 4.71
C LEU A 65 -2.06 -14.28 5.53
N GLN A 66 -2.33 -14.27 6.84
CA GLN A 66 -2.11 -15.45 7.67
C GLN A 66 -3.06 -16.60 7.29
N ARG A 67 -4.35 -16.32 7.10
CA ARG A 67 -5.35 -17.36 6.79
C ARG A 67 -5.03 -18.08 5.50
N PHE A 68 -4.71 -17.34 4.45
CA PHE A 68 -4.33 -17.93 3.16
C PHE A 68 -2.91 -18.51 3.19
N GLY A 69 -1.95 -17.83 3.84
CA GLY A 69 -0.59 -18.31 3.96
C GLY A 69 -0.46 -19.57 4.82
N LYS A 70 -1.34 -19.78 5.81
CA LYS A 70 -1.37 -21.01 6.64
C LYS A 70 -1.83 -22.24 5.87
N GLN A 71 -2.61 -22.06 4.80
CA GLN A 71 -2.94 -23.15 3.88
C GLN A 71 -1.71 -23.61 3.07
N ALA A 72 -0.78 -22.69 2.80
CA ALA A 72 0.47 -22.98 2.10
C ALA A 72 1.60 -23.44 3.05
N ASP A 73 1.66 -22.91 4.27
CA ASP A 73 2.62 -23.30 5.31
C ASP A 73 1.97 -23.27 6.71
N PRO A 74 1.75 -24.44 7.34
CA PRO A 74 1.14 -24.55 8.66
C PRO A 74 1.90 -23.81 9.77
N THR A 75 3.20 -23.53 9.58
CA THR A 75 4.08 -22.89 10.57
C THR A 75 3.95 -21.36 10.59
N LEU A 76 3.15 -20.77 9.68
CA LEU A 76 2.98 -19.32 9.57
C LEU A 76 2.23 -18.72 10.79
N LYS A 77 3.00 -18.08 11.67
CA LYS A 77 2.50 -17.38 12.87
C LYS A 77 1.93 -15.99 12.53
N MET A 78 0.93 -15.55 13.29
CA MET A 78 0.28 -14.23 13.11
C MET A 78 1.26 -13.06 13.17
N GLY A 79 2.18 -13.07 14.13
CA GLY A 79 3.20 -12.01 14.25
C GLY A 79 4.16 -11.94 13.05
N THR A 80 4.39 -13.07 12.37
CA THR A 80 5.15 -13.11 11.12
C THR A 80 4.34 -12.52 9.97
N SER A 81 3.08 -12.92 9.82
CA SER A 81 2.19 -12.37 8.79
C SER A 81 2.03 -10.86 8.95
N PHE A 82 1.89 -10.36 10.18
CA PHE A 82 1.85 -8.93 10.46
C PHE A 82 3.12 -8.21 10.02
N ARG A 83 4.31 -8.77 10.29
CA ARG A 83 5.58 -8.21 9.81
C ARG A 83 5.65 -8.17 8.27
N ILE A 84 5.23 -9.24 7.59
CA ILE A 84 5.21 -9.30 6.13
C ILE A 84 4.24 -8.25 5.56
N THR A 85 3.06 -8.10 6.16
CA THR A 85 2.08 -7.07 5.79
C THR A 85 2.66 -5.67 5.95
N MET A 86 3.28 -5.35 7.09
CA MET A 86 3.89 -4.04 7.33
C MET A 86 5.01 -3.73 6.33
N ILE A 87 5.86 -4.70 5.98
CA ILE A 87 6.87 -4.51 4.93
C ILE A 87 6.20 -4.25 3.58
N GLY A 88 5.15 -5.01 3.24
CA GLY A 88 4.36 -4.75 2.03
C GLY A 88 3.77 -3.34 1.99
N GLN A 89 3.23 -2.85 3.11
CA GLN A 89 2.69 -1.49 3.21
C GLN A 89 3.75 -0.40 3.09
N PHE A 90 4.94 -0.64 3.63
CA PHE A 90 6.09 0.23 3.41
C PHE A 90 6.44 0.33 1.92
N PHE A 91 6.56 -0.80 1.23
CA PHE A 91 6.83 -0.80 -0.21
C PHE A 91 5.69 -0.18 -1.02
N ASN A 92 4.43 -0.38 -0.63
CA ASN A 92 3.30 0.32 -1.24
C ASN A 92 3.40 1.85 -1.11
N SER A 93 3.89 2.34 0.03
CA SER A 93 4.00 3.78 0.29
C SER A 93 5.16 4.43 -0.44
N VAL A 94 6.23 3.67 -0.71
CA VAL A 94 7.43 4.17 -1.42
C VAL A 94 7.30 4.03 -2.94
N THR A 95 6.55 3.04 -3.41
CA THR A 95 6.42 2.76 -4.85
C THR A 95 5.23 3.48 -5.49
N PRO A 96 5.37 3.94 -6.74
CA PRO A 96 4.26 4.55 -7.45
C PRO A 96 3.10 3.55 -7.61
N PHE A 97 1.87 4.05 -7.46
CA PHE A 97 0.63 3.27 -7.56
C PHE A 97 0.48 2.12 -6.58
N ALA A 98 1.23 2.10 -5.47
CA ALA A 98 1.22 1.00 -4.49
C ALA A 98 1.48 -0.38 -5.13
N SER A 99 2.36 -0.40 -6.15
CA SER A 99 2.66 -1.62 -6.92
C SER A 99 3.72 -2.52 -6.27
N GLY A 100 4.51 -1.99 -5.34
CA GLY A 100 5.66 -2.68 -4.72
C GLY A 100 5.33 -3.62 -3.56
N GLY A 101 4.16 -3.51 -2.94
CA GLY A 101 3.84 -4.30 -1.74
C GLY A 101 3.63 -5.78 -2.02
N GLN A 102 2.96 -6.13 -3.12
CA GLN A 102 2.74 -7.54 -3.49
C GLN A 102 4.04 -8.27 -3.84
N PRO A 103 4.95 -7.72 -4.69
CA PRO A 103 6.26 -8.31 -4.93
C PRO A 103 7.10 -8.48 -3.65
N ALA A 104 7.07 -7.50 -2.75
CA ALA A 104 7.78 -7.58 -1.47
C ALA A 104 7.21 -8.69 -0.57
N GLN A 105 5.88 -8.81 -0.49
CA GLN A 105 5.23 -9.90 0.25
C GLN A 105 5.59 -11.26 -0.36
N LEU A 106 5.58 -11.40 -1.69
CA LEU A 106 5.96 -12.62 -2.39
C LEU A 106 7.40 -13.04 -2.06
N TYR A 107 8.35 -12.11 -2.18
CA TYR A 107 9.75 -12.35 -1.88
C TYR A 107 9.96 -12.87 -0.44
N LEU A 108 9.26 -12.28 0.53
CA LEU A 108 9.36 -12.68 1.94
C LEU A 108 8.72 -14.04 2.22
N LEU A 109 7.63 -14.39 1.54
CA LEU A 109 6.99 -15.70 1.63
C LEU A 109 7.89 -16.78 1.02
N THR A 110 8.46 -16.54 -0.16
CA THR A 110 9.38 -17.48 -0.82
C THR A 110 10.66 -17.68 -0.01
N ARG A 111 11.22 -16.62 0.61
CA ARG A 111 12.40 -16.73 1.49
C ARG A 111 12.13 -17.58 2.74
N ARG A 112 10.86 -17.72 3.14
CA ARG A 112 10.46 -18.62 4.23
C ARG A 112 10.33 -20.09 3.82
N GLY A 113 10.50 -20.41 2.54
CA GLY A 113 10.36 -21.77 2.03
C GLY A 113 8.95 -22.11 1.53
N ILE A 114 8.04 -21.13 1.43
CA ILE A 114 6.76 -21.32 0.75
C ILE A 114 7.03 -21.39 -0.75
N ASP A 115 6.45 -22.38 -1.42
CA ASP A 115 6.53 -22.50 -2.87
C ASP A 115 6.05 -21.21 -3.54
N ILE A 116 6.78 -20.75 -4.56
CA ILE A 116 6.49 -19.49 -5.24
C ILE A 116 5.12 -19.50 -5.94
N GLY A 117 4.67 -20.67 -6.42
CA GLY A 117 3.35 -20.86 -7.01
C GLY A 117 2.25 -20.72 -5.96
N LEU A 118 2.44 -21.31 -4.77
CA LEU A 118 1.50 -21.15 -3.66
C LEU A 118 1.46 -19.70 -3.14
N ALA A 119 2.63 -19.09 -2.91
CA ALA A 119 2.71 -17.71 -2.42
C ALA A 119 2.10 -16.69 -3.39
N SER A 120 2.35 -16.85 -4.70
CA SER A 120 1.75 -15.99 -5.73
C SER A 120 0.24 -16.20 -5.83
N SER A 121 -0.25 -17.44 -5.71
CA SER A 121 -1.69 -17.75 -5.69
C SER A 121 -2.40 -17.09 -4.50
N VAL A 122 -1.79 -17.15 -3.31
CA VAL A 122 -2.31 -16.48 -2.10
C VAL A 122 -2.43 -14.96 -2.31
N LEU A 123 -1.42 -14.34 -2.90
CA LEU A 123 -1.43 -12.90 -3.18
C LEU A 123 -2.45 -12.53 -4.27
N LEU A 124 -2.61 -13.37 -5.29
CA LEU A 124 -3.58 -13.17 -6.36
C LEU A 124 -5.01 -13.28 -5.83
N ILE A 125 -5.32 -14.28 -4.99
CA ILE A 125 -6.63 -14.41 -4.33
C ILE A 125 -6.90 -13.18 -3.47
N LYS A 126 -5.92 -12.75 -2.66
CA LYS A 126 -6.02 -11.52 -1.87
C LYS A 126 -6.31 -10.29 -2.75
N PHE A 127 -5.65 -10.19 -3.90
CA PHE A 127 -5.86 -9.10 -4.85
C PHE A 127 -7.27 -9.13 -5.47
N ILE A 128 -7.76 -10.29 -5.91
CA ILE A 128 -9.11 -10.44 -6.47
C ILE A 128 -10.16 -10.06 -5.43
N ILE A 129 -10.03 -10.56 -4.19
CA ILE A 129 -10.96 -10.22 -3.11
C ILE A 129 -10.97 -8.71 -2.87
N TYR A 130 -9.79 -8.07 -2.83
CA TYR A 130 -9.68 -6.63 -2.65
C TYR A 130 -10.35 -5.85 -3.80
N GLN A 131 -10.09 -6.24 -5.05
CA GLN A 131 -10.71 -5.60 -6.21
C GLN A 131 -12.22 -5.80 -6.24
N ALA A 132 -12.70 -7.01 -5.93
CA ALA A 132 -14.13 -7.30 -5.86
C ALA A 132 -14.85 -6.43 -4.84
N MET A 133 -14.24 -6.20 -3.67
CA MET A 133 -14.82 -5.35 -2.63
C MET A 133 -14.82 -3.85 -2.95
N ILE A 134 -13.92 -3.38 -3.83
CA ILE A 134 -13.85 -1.97 -4.23
C ILE A 134 -14.75 -1.68 -5.44
N VAL A 135 -14.86 -2.66 -6.34
CA VAL A 135 -15.64 -2.53 -7.57
C VAL A 135 -17.12 -2.84 -7.37
N ALA A 136 -17.46 -3.69 -6.40
CA ALA A 136 -18.85 -3.99 -6.00
C ALA A 136 -19.44 -2.89 -5.11
#